data_AF-A0ABD0R2W0-F1
#
_entry.id   AF-A0ABD0R2W0-F1
#
_cell.length_a   1.000
_cell.length_b   1.000
_cell.length_c   1.000
_cell.angle_alpha   90.00
_cell.angle_beta   90.00
_cell.angle_gamma   90.00
#
_symmetry.space_group_name_H-M   'P 1'
#
loop_
_entity.id
_entity.type
_entity.pdbx_description
1 polymer ?
#
loop_
_entity_poly.entity_id
_entity_poly.type
_entity_poly.pdbx_seq_one_letter_code
_entity_poly.pdbx_strand_id
1 'polypeptide(L)' 'VVQPSIGDVMVDCFKDNVSHSELESRVLRIQPVEILVPSDLSETTERLLRNIALSR' A
#
# COMPACT_ATOMS: atom_id res chain seq x y z
N VAL A 1 -3.36 -5.35 -6.30
CA VAL A 1 -2.71 -6.54 -5.70
C VAL A 1 -2.63 -7.62 -6.74
N VAL A 2 -1.48 -8.29 -6.84
CA VAL A 2 -1.35 -9.49 -7.67
C VAL A 2 -1.13 -10.66 -6.72
N GLN A 3 -1.83 -11.77 -6.95
CA GLN A 3 -1.54 -13.05 -6.30
C GLN A 3 -1.02 -14.01 -7.37
N PRO A 4 0.31 -14.05 -7.59
CA PRO A 4 0.91 -14.80 -8.69
C PRO A 4 0.58 -16.30 -8.65
N SER A 5 0.37 -16.86 -7.45
CA SER A 5 0.04 -18.26 -7.22
C SER A 5 -1.31 -18.70 -7.80
N ILE A 6 -2.26 -17.77 -7.96
CA ILE A 6 -3.62 -18.05 -8.48
C ILE A 6 -3.95 -17.27 -9.75
N GLY A 7 -3.05 -16.38 -10.19
CA GLY A 7 -3.26 -15.54 -11.37
C GLY A 7 -4.29 -14.42 -11.18
N ASP A 8 -4.66 -14.11 -9.94
CA ASP A 8 -5.66 -13.09 -9.62
C ASP A 8 -5.04 -11.69 -9.50
N VAL A 9 -5.75 -10.69 -10.01
CA VAL A 9 -5.32 -9.29 -10.07
C VAL A 9 -6.46 -8.38 -9.65
N MET A 10 -6.23 -7.61 -8.59
CA MET A 10 -7.15 -6.57 -8.13
C MET A 10 -6.57 -5.19 -8.42
N VAL A 11 -7.31 -4.37 -9.15
CA VAL A 11 -6.99 -2.96 -9.42
C VAL A 11 -7.92 -2.07 -8.62
N ASP A 12 -7.37 -1.03 -8.01
CA ASP A 12 -8.12 -0.07 -7.20
C ASP A 12 -7.68 1.36 -7.56
N CYS A 13 -8.62 2.30 -7.52
CA CYS A 13 -8.39 3.72 -7.74
C CYS A 13 -9.30 4.50 -6.80
N PHE A 14 -8.68 5.25 -5.88
CA PHE A 14 -9.40 5.95 -4.83
C PHE A 14 -8.82 7.36 -4.65
N LYS A 15 -9.66 8.26 -4.15
CA LYS A 15 -9.22 9.58 -3.71
C LYS A 15 -8.78 9.47 -2.25
N ASP A 16 -7.52 9.76 -1.98
CA ASP A 16 -7.00 9.77 -0.63
C ASP A 16 -7.15 11.17 0.01
N ASN A 17 -6.90 11.23 1.32
CA ASN A 17 -6.81 12.47 2.07
C ASN A 17 -5.37 12.77 2.50
N VAL A 18 -5.15 13.94 3.11
CA VAL A 18 -3.81 14.39 3.54
C VAL A 18 -3.16 13.42 4.55
N SER A 19 -3.96 12.70 5.32
CA SER A 19 -3.51 11.67 6.28
C SER A 19 -3.24 10.31 5.64
N HIS A 20 -3.51 10.12 4.34
CA HIS A 20 -3.34 8.86 3.64
C HIS A 20 -4.13 7.67 4.25
N SER A 21 -5.28 7.95 4.88
CA SER A 21 -6.01 6.93 5.65
C SER A 21 -6.65 5.85 4.76
N GLU A 22 -7.04 6.20 3.54
CA GLU A 22 -7.61 5.22 2.60
C GLU A 22 -6.54 4.23 2.13
N LEU A 23 -5.35 4.73 1.82
CA LEU A 23 -4.21 3.90 1.46
C LEU A 23 -3.84 2.97 2.62
N GLU A 24 -3.68 3.51 3.83
CA GLU A 24 -3.35 2.74 5.04
C GLU A 24 -4.35 1.60 5.28
N SER A 25 -5.65 1.92 5.28
CA SER A 25 -6.73 0.94 5.47
C SER A 25 -6.66 -0.21 4.46
N ARG A 26 -6.39 0.10 3.18
CA ARG A 26 -6.25 -0.91 2.13
C ARG A 26 -5.02 -1.79 2.33
N VAL A 27 -3.87 -1.19 2.64
CA VAL A 27 -2.64 -1.95 2.91
C VAL A 27 -2.84 -2.87 4.11
N LEU A 28 -3.44 -2.38 5.19
CA LEU A 28 -3.73 -3.18 6.38
C LEU A 28 -4.73 -4.30 6.13
N ARG A 29 -5.72 -4.09 5.26
CA ARG A 29 -6.70 -5.13 4.87
C ARG A 29 -6.09 -6.20 3.96
N ILE A 30 -5.26 -5.80 3.01
CA ILE A 30 -4.62 -6.70 2.05
C ILE A 30 -3.46 -7.48 2.71
N GLN A 31 -2.76 -6.86 3.65
CA GLN A 31 -1.56 -7.39 4.31
C GLN A 31 -0.51 -7.91 3.31
N PRO A 32 -0.06 -7.10 2.34
CA PRO A 32 0.89 -7.55 1.33
C PRO A 32 2.22 -8.01 1.96
N VAL A 33 2.87 -8.99 1.35
CA VAL A 33 4.22 -9.45 1.75
C VAL A 33 5.33 -8.60 1.13
N GLU A 34 5.05 -7.92 0.03
CA GLU A 34 5.93 -6.99 -0.67
C GLU A 34 5.09 -5.85 -1.25
N ILE A 35 5.63 -4.63 -1.25
CA ILE A 35 5.00 -3.45 -1.84
C ILE A 35 6.01 -2.84 -2.83
N LEU A 36 5.66 -2.87 -4.11
CA LEU A 36 6.42 -2.19 -5.15
C LEU A 36 5.96 -0.74 -5.23
N VAL A 37 6.91 0.19 -5.13
CA VAL A 37 6.65 1.63 -5.16
C VAL A 37 7.55 2.32 -6.20
N PRO A 38 7.10 3.44 -6.80
CA PRO A 38 7.96 4.31 -7.58
C PRO A 38 9.17 4.82 -6.78
N SER A 39 10.26 5.15 -7.46
CA SER A 39 11.48 5.68 -6.83
C SER A 39 11.31 7.12 -6.30
N ASP A 40 10.31 7.84 -6.78
CA ASP A 40 10.02 9.25 -6.52
C ASP A 40 8.76 9.44 -5.66
N LEU A 41 8.65 8.67 -4.57
CA LEU A 41 7.53 8.79 -3.64
C LEU A 41 7.59 10.09 -2.82
N SER A 42 6.43 10.58 -2.39
CA SER A 42 6.40 11.66 -1.40
C SER A 42 6.89 11.15 -0.04
N GLU A 43 7.58 12.01 0.72
CA GLU A 43 8.12 11.67 2.05
C GLU A 43 7.02 11.15 3.00
N THR A 44 5.82 11.74 2.92
CA THR A 44 4.67 11.33 3.73
C THR A 44 4.24 9.89 3.42
N THR A 45 4.13 9.54 2.13
CA THR A 45 3.74 8.19 1.71
C THR A 45 4.82 7.18 2.06
N GLU A 46 6.11 7.54 1.90
CA GLU A 46 7.22 6.66 2.25
C GLU A 46 7.22 6.36 3.76
N ARG A 47 7.05 7.39 4.59
CA ARG A 47 6.97 7.24 6.05
C ARG A 47 5.79 6.37 6.46
N LEU A 48 4.62 6.54 5.85
CA LEU A 48 3.46 5.70 6.12
C LEU A 48 3.77 4.22 5.84
N LEU A 49 4.27 3.91 4.65
CA LEU A 49 4.56 2.53 4.26
C LEU A 49 5.63 1.89 5.16
N ARG A 50 6.66 2.66 5.55
CA ARG A 50 7.66 2.21 6.53
C ARG A 50 7.04 1.93 7.89
N ASN A 51 6.15 2.80 8.38
CA ASN A 51 5.47 2.57 9.65
C ASN A 51 4.63 1.29 9.63
N ILE A 52 3.86 1.06 8.55
CA ILE A 52 3.05 -0.15 8.38
C ILE A 52 3.93 -1.41 8.31
N ALA A 53 5.07 -1.33 7.62
CA ALA A 53 6.02 -2.44 7.53
C ALA A 53 6.67 -2.77 8.89
N LEU A 54 6.97 -1.75 9.70
CA LEU A 54 7.58 -1.87 11.02
C LEU A 54 6.57 -2.21 12.13
N SER A 55 5.27 -1.99 11.92
CA SER A 55 4.20 -2.37 12.86
C SER A 55 3.83 -3.86 12.79
N ARG A 56 4.56 -4.66 12.01
CA ARG A 56 4.43 -6.12 11.95
C ARG A 56 5.28 -6.83 12.99
#